data_AF-A0A8D5ZG77-F1
#
_entry.id   AF-A0A8D5ZG77-F1
#
_cell.length_a   1.000
_cell.length_b   1.000
_cell.length_c   1.000
_cell.angle_alpha   90.00
_cell.angle_beta   90.00
_cell.angle_gamma   90.00
#
_symmetry.space_group_name_H-M   'P 1'
#
loop_
_entity.id
_entity.type
_entity.pdbx_description
1 polymer ?
#
loop_
_entity_poly.entity_id
_entity_poly.type
_entity_poly.pdbx_seq_one_letter_code
_entity_poly.pdbx_strand_id
1 'polypeptide(L)'
;MISVEGFKKEYFDQSGVKKEYPIKDGYLIGYRILTENSMKEVVLEVIEDGGRKEVYTFTSFDSVVEIVKRVQNFPQSVLEEILRLIQ
;
A
#
# COMPACT_ATOMS: atom_id res chain seq x y z
N MET A 1 -10.04 -22.41 -7.96
CA MET A 1 -10.74 -21.18 -7.51
C MET A 1 -9.83 -20.51 -6.52
N ILE A 2 -9.23 -19.37 -6.88
CA ILE A 2 -8.35 -18.62 -5.98
C ILE A 2 -9.26 -17.89 -4.99
N SER A 3 -9.27 -18.34 -3.74
CA SER A 3 -10.00 -17.67 -2.67
C SER A 3 -9.19 -16.44 -2.28
N VAL A 4 -9.50 -15.30 -2.88
CA VAL A 4 -8.86 -14.02 -2.53
C VAL A 4 -9.46 -13.60 -1.19
N GLU A 5 -8.79 -13.90 -0.07
CA GLU A 5 -9.15 -13.26 1.20
C GLU A 5 -9.12 -11.74 1.01
N GLY A 6 -10.21 -11.09 1.41
CA GLY A 6 -10.62 -9.76 0.93
C GLY A 6 -9.50 -8.72 0.96
N PHE A 7 -9.34 -8.04 -0.16
CA PHE A 7 -8.42 -6.91 -0.31
C PHE A 7 -8.78 -5.81 0.69
N LYS A 8 -7.89 -5.58 1.66
CA LYS A 8 -8.05 -4.55 2.69
C LYS A 8 -7.38 -3.26 2.22
N LYS A 9 -7.89 -2.13 2.72
CA LYS A 9 -7.49 -0.79 2.27
C LYS A 9 -7.29 0.13 3.46
N GLU A 10 -6.23 0.92 3.43
CA GLU A 10 -5.94 1.96 4.41
C GLU A 10 -5.66 3.28 3.70
N TYR A 11 -6.21 4.38 4.22
CA TYR A 11 -6.11 5.71 3.61
C TYR A 11 -5.17 6.59 4.43
N PHE A 12 -4.40 7.44 3.77
CA PHE A 12 -3.49 8.40 4.38
C PHE A 12 -3.63 9.74 3.68
N ASP A 13 -3.81 10.85 4.42
CA ASP A 13 -3.78 12.17 3.78
C ASP A 13 -2.37 12.51 3.25
N GLN A 14 -2.25 13.63 2.53
CA GLN A 14 -0.99 14.08 1.94
C GLN A 14 0.16 14.24 2.95
N SER A 15 -0.16 14.48 4.23
CA SER A 15 0.82 14.58 5.32
C SER A 15 1.24 13.23 5.92
N GLY A 16 0.57 12.14 5.52
CA GLY A 16 0.81 10.80 6.04
C GLY A 16 -0.01 10.47 7.29
N VAL A 17 -1.07 11.22 7.59
CA VAL A 17 -1.96 10.86 8.70
C VAL A 17 -3.00 9.86 8.22
N LYS A 18 -3.06 8.70 8.87
CA LYS A 18 -4.03 7.65 8.60
C LYS A 18 -5.47 8.14 8.78
N LYS A 19 -6.35 7.79 7.86
CA LYS A 19 -7.78 8.12 7.87
C LYS A 19 -8.63 6.86 7.84
N GLU A 20 -9.74 6.91 8.56
CA GLU A 20 -10.72 5.82 8.63
C GLU A 20 -11.70 5.82 7.44
N TYR A 21 -11.69 6.89 6.64
CA TYR A 21 -12.61 7.10 5.53
C TYR A 21 -11.86 7.44 4.23
N PRO A 22 -12.47 7.20 3.05
CA PRO A 22 -11.91 7.63 1.78
C PRO A 22 -11.69 9.14 1.74
N ILE A 23 -10.53 9.54 1.23
CA ILE A 23 -10.09 10.93 1.10
C ILE A 23 -10.14 11.40 -0.35
N LYS A 24 -10.12 12.72 -0.54
CA LYS A 24 -10.04 13.33 -1.88
C LYS A 24 -8.63 13.32 -2.46
N ASP A 25 -7.63 13.61 -1.61
CA ASP A 25 -6.22 13.68 -2.00
C ASP A 25 -5.34 13.02 -0.94
N GLY A 26 -4.36 12.24 -1.37
CA GLY A 26 -3.42 11.52 -0.50
C GLY A 26 -3.04 10.16 -1.06
N TYR A 27 -3.02 9.14 -0.20
CA TYR A 27 -2.52 7.82 -0.53
C TYR A 27 -3.49 6.74 -0.07
N LEU A 28 -3.51 5.64 -0.82
CA LEU A 28 -4.21 4.41 -0.47
C LEU A 28 -3.21 3.26 -0.49
N ILE A 29 -3.16 2.52 0.61
CA ILE A 29 -2.42 1.27 0.71
C ILE A 29 -3.44 0.14 0.69
N GLY A 30 -3.43 -0.64 -0.39
CA GLY A 30 -4.17 -1.88 -0.51
C GLY A 30 -3.29 -3.07 -0.11
N TYR A 31 -3.87 -4.09 0.53
CA TYR A 31 -3.11 -5.30 0.86
C TYR A 31 -3.96 -6.58 0.81
N ARG A 32 -3.31 -7.69 0.43
CA ARG A 32 -3.91 -9.03 0.40
C ARG A 32 -2.86 -10.13 0.60
N ILE A 33 -3.34 -11.31 0.98
CA ILE A 33 -2.53 -12.54 1.02
C ILE A 33 -2.96 -13.41 -0.16
N LEU A 34 -2.01 -13.75 -1.02
CA LEU A 34 -2.23 -14.61 -2.18
C LEU A 34 -2.03 -16.07 -1.74
N THR A 35 -3.15 -16.80 -1.70
CA THR A 35 -3.24 -18.13 -1.08
C THR A 35 -2.39 -19.20 -1.73
N GLU A 36 -2.02 -19.05 -3.01
CA GLU A 36 -1.26 -20.08 -3.73
C GLU A 36 0.18 -20.21 -3.23
N ASN A 37 0.79 -19.11 -2.78
CA ASN A 37 2.20 -19.07 -2.36
C ASN A 37 2.40 -18.43 -0.98
N SER A 38 1.32 -18.19 -0.23
CA SER A 38 1.34 -17.38 1.00
C SER A 38 2.04 -16.03 0.83
N MET A 39 2.02 -15.49 -0.39
CA MET A 39 2.69 -14.24 -0.75
C MET A 39 1.84 -13.08 -0.27
N LYS A 40 2.44 -12.14 0.46
CA LYS A 40 1.79 -10.87 0.78
C LYS A 40 1.98 -9.93 -0.40
N GLU A 41 0.93 -9.22 -0.76
CA GLU A 41 0.97 -8.17 -1.78
C GLU A 41 0.45 -6.87 -1.18
N VAL A 42 1.18 -5.78 -1.42
CA VAL A 42 0.84 -4.42 -1.00
C VAL A 42 0.88 -3.51 -2.22
N VAL A 43 -0.21 -2.80 -2.46
CA VAL A 43 -0.38 -1.87 -3.58
C VAL A 43 -0.47 -0.46 -3.02
N LEU A 44 0.40 0.43 -3.49
CA LEU A 44 0.37 1.86 -3.17
C LEU A 44 -0.25 2.63 -4.33
N GLU A 45 -1.37 3.29 -4.06
CA GLU A 45 -2.04 4.21 -4.98
C GLU A 45 -1.94 5.66 -4.46
N VAL A 46 -1.81 6.61 -5.38
CA VAL A 46 -1.98 8.04 -5.13
C VAL A 46 -3.40 8.43 -5.52
N ILE A 47 -4.04 9.23 -4.67
CA ILE A 47 -5.37 9.79 -4.89
C ILE A 47 -5.20 11.28 -5.17
N GLU A 48 -5.68 11.74 -6.32
CA GLU A 48 -5.68 13.15 -6.75
C GLU A 48 -7.00 13.45 -7.44
N ASP A 49 -7.71 14.50 -7.00
CA ASP A 49 -8.97 14.97 -7.60
C ASP A 49 -10.04 13.87 -7.74
N GLY A 50 -10.07 12.92 -6.80
CA GLY A 50 -10.99 11.77 -6.82
C GLY A 50 -10.63 10.66 -7.80
N GLY A 51 -9.56 10.82 -8.58
CA GLY A 51 -8.91 9.77 -9.34
C GLY A 51 -7.95 8.95 -8.48
N ARG A 52 -7.70 7.70 -8.87
CA ARG A 52 -6.70 6.84 -8.23
C ARG A 52 -5.69 6.36 -9.26
N LYS A 53 -4.42 6.40 -8.91
CA LYS A 53 -3.33 5.91 -9.74
C LYS A 53 -2.46 4.98 -8.92
N GLU A 54 -2.40 3.71 -9.32
CA GLU A 54 -1.39 2.79 -8.80
C GLU A 54 0.00 3.30 -9.15
N VAL A 55 0.87 3.41 -8.13
CA VAL A 55 2.24 3.87 -8.30
C VAL A 55 3.22 2.72 -8.14
N TYR A 56 3.01 1.89 -7.11
CA TYR A 56 3.86 0.73 -6.85
C TYR A 56 3.05 -0.45 -6.35
N THR A 57 3.51 -1.64 -6.72
CA THR A 57 3.08 -2.91 -6.14
C THR A 57 4.32 -3.60 -5.57
N PHE A 58 4.21 -4.09 -4.34
CA PHE A 58 5.24 -4.80 -3.59
C PHE A 58 4.73 -6.16 -3.16
N THR A 59 5.64 -7.10 -3.05
CA THR A 59 5.42 -8.47 -2.59
C THR A 59 6.34 -8.81 -1.43
N SER A 60 5.99 -9.83 -0.65
CA SER A 60 6.85 -10.35 0.43
C SER A 60 8.22 -10.88 -0.04
N PHE A 61 8.46 -10.95 -1.36
CA PHE A 61 9.75 -11.33 -1.93
C PHE A 61 10.62 -10.14 -2.33
N ASP A 62 10.06 -8.93 -2.36
CA ASP A 62 10.81 -7.73 -2.67
C ASP A 62 11.79 -7.37 -1.56
N SER A 63 12.95 -6.82 -1.94
CA SER A 63 13.96 -6.37 -0.99
C SER A 63 13.48 -5.13 -0.25
N VAL A 64 13.56 -5.15 1.09
CA VAL A 64 13.26 -3.99 1.95
C VAL A 64 14.01 -2.73 1.48
N VAL A 65 15.26 -2.88 1.05
CA VAL A 65 16.07 -1.75 0.56
C VAL A 65 15.49 -1.15 -0.73
N GLU A 66 14.93 -1.97 -1.61
CA GLU A 66 14.27 -1.49 -2.82
C GLU A 66 12.94 -0.80 -2.52
N ILE A 67 12.16 -1.35 -1.59
CA ILE A 67 10.91 -0.74 -1.12
C ILE A 67 11.18 0.67 -0.58
N VAL A 68 12.15 0.79 0.35
CA VAL A 68 12.54 2.08 0.93
C VAL A 68 12.96 3.07 -0.16
N LYS A 69 13.80 2.65 -1.12
CA LYS A 69 14.25 3.53 -2.22
C LYS A 69 13.10 4.02 -3.10
N ARG A 70 12.10 3.18 -3.39
CA ARG A 70 10.95 3.55 -4.23
C ARG A 70 9.97 4.48 -3.50
N VAL A 71 9.82 4.29 -2.19
CA VAL A 71 8.84 5.03 -1.37
C VAL A 71 9.46 6.22 -0.62
N GLN A 72 10.77 6.49 -0.76
CA GLN A 72 11.46 7.57 -0.04
C GLN A 72 10.86 8.99 -0.21
N ASN A 73 10.11 9.23 -1.29
CA ASN A 73 9.47 10.53 -1.55
C ASN A 73 8.05 10.65 -0.95
N PHE A 74 7.55 9.59 -0.32
CA PHE A 74 6.25 9.58 0.35
C PHE A 74 6.42 9.90 1.84
N PRO A 75 5.35 10.29 2.56
CA PRO A 75 5.42 10.46 4.00
C PRO A 75 5.96 9.21 4.70
N GLN A 76 6.77 9.40 5.74
CA GLN A 76 7.43 8.30 6.44
C GLN A 76 6.43 7.24 6.96
N SER A 77 5.27 7.66 7.44
CA SER A 77 4.21 6.76 7.91
C SER A 77 3.66 5.84 6.81
N VAL A 78 3.64 6.28 5.54
CA VAL A 78 3.25 5.45 4.39
C VAL A 78 4.28 4.34 4.17
N LEU A 79 5.57 4.66 4.24
CA LEU A 79 6.65 3.68 4.16
C LEU A 79 6.57 2.66 5.31
N GLU A 80 6.41 3.14 6.54
CA GLU A 80 6.32 2.28 7.73
C GLU A 80 5.14 1.31 7.64
N GLU A 81 3.98 1.79 7.16
CA GLU A 81 2.80 0.96 6.95
C GLU A 81 3.02 -0.11 5.87
N ILE A 82 3.65 0.24 4.74
CA ILE A 82 4.00 -0.73 3.70
C ILE A 82 4.93 -1.82 4.26
N LEU A 83 5.96 -1.43 5.01
CA LEU A 83 6.90 -2.38 5.61
C LEU A 83 6.21 -3.28 6.66
N ARG A 84 5.28 -2.74 7.45
CA ARG A 84 4.48 -3.51 8.40
C ARG A 84 3.59 -4.54 7.72
N LEU A 85 3.00 -4.19 6.58
CA LEU A 85 2.06 -5.06 5.86
C LEU A 85 2.76 -6.13 5.02
N ILE A 86 4.00 -5.87 4.56
CA ILE A 86 4.74 -6.79 3.68
C ILE A 86 5.53 -7.86 4.45
N GLN A 87 5.90 -7.59 5.71
CA GLN A 87 6.56 -8.53 6.64
C GLN A 87 5.55 -9.48 7.26
#